data_AF-A0A6G8C6P2-F1
#
_entry.id   AF-A0A6G8C6P2-F1
#
_cell.length_a   1.000
_cell.length_b   1.000
_cell.length_c   1.000
_cell.angle_alpha   90.00
_cell.angle_beta   90.00
_cell.angle_gamma   90.00
#
_symmetry.space_group_name_H-M   'P 1'
#
loop_
_entity.id
_entity.type
_entity.pdbx_description
1 polymer ?
#
loop_
_entity_poly.entity_id
_entity_poly.type
_entity_poly.pdbx_seq_one_letter_code
_entity_poly.pdbx_strand_id
1 'polypeptide(L)'
;MQTTGTGTSRTLSLTAAKDNRELFKTSVPIEGQVSDAIATNLNDDKYPELFVFVAGAGSGSYGRLVGYEFMNQGHRPLTLPELSGPAASGYMGHDEFRVEGSQLLRSFPVYRPDDPNSTPSGGIRTVAYTMEPGMGLTVAGFSDAPAQTP
;
A
#
# COMPACT_ATOMS: atom_id res chain seq x y z
N MET A 1 14.66 -0.67 -8.77
CA MET A 1 14.41 -0.04 -7.46
C MET A 1 15.52 -0.44 -6.50
N GLN A 2 15.98 0.46 -5.64
CA GLN A 2 16.98 0.18 -4.60
C GLN A 2 16.60 0.89 -3.30
N THR A 3 16.84 0.26 -2.16
CA THR A 3 16.83 0.94 -0.85
C THR A 3 18.25 1.02 -0.28
N THR A 4 18.59 2.15 0.34
CA THR A 4 19.86 2.37 1.05
C THR A 4 19.58 2.94 2.45
N GLY A 5 20.56 2.82 3.35
CA GLY A 5 20.43 3.23 4.76
C GLY A 5 20.38 2.04 5.72
N THR A 6 20.43 2.33 7.01
CA THR A 6 20.45 1.35 8.11
C THR A 6 19.43 1.74 9.17
N GLY A 7 18.95 0.76 9.95
CA GLY A 7 17.90 1.01 10.95
C GLY A 7 16.52 1.24 10.34
N THR A 8 15.78 2.19 10.91
CA THR A 8 14.38 2.49 10.54
C THR A 8 14.26 3.47 9.38
N SER A 9 15.19 4.44 9.29
CA SER A 9 15.20 5.45 8.24
C SER A 9 16.01 4.96 7.05
N ARG A 10 15.39 4.96 5.87
CA ARG A 10 16.00 4.50 4.63
C ARG A 10 15.68 5.47 3.50
N THR A 11 16.43 5.37 2.42
CA THR A 11 16.13 6.06 1.17
C THR A 11 15.68 5.04 0.13
N LEU A 12 14.51 5.27 -0.46
CA LEU A 12 14.00 4.53 -1.61
C LEU A 12 14.38 5.29 -2.88
N SER A 13 15.20 4.67 -3.73
CA SER A 13 15.55 5.16 -5.06
C SER A 13 14.77 4.39 -6.13
N LEU A 14 14.03 5.13 -6.95
CA LEU A 14 13.21 4.63 -8.05
C LEU A 14 13.71 5.18 -9.37
N THR A 15 13.77 4.29 -10.37
CA THR A 15 14.01 4.64 -11.77
C THR A 15 12.99 3.88 -12.60
N ALA A 16 12.20 4.60 -13.39
CA ALA A 16 11.34 4.05 -14.42
C ALA A 16 11.97 4.31 -15.78
N ALA A 17 12.02 3.28 -16.63
CA ALA A 17 12.61 3.35 -17.95
C ALA A 17 11.74 2.59 -18.97
N LYS A 18 11.78 3.05 -20.22
CA LYS A 18 11.17 2.39 -21.37
C LYS A 18 12.21 2.32 -22.49
N ASP A 19 12.41 1.13 -23.07
CA ASP A 19 13.38 0.91 -24.15
C ASP A 19 14.79 1.47 -23.83
N ASN A 20 15.26 1.22 -22.60
CA ASN A 20 16.52 1.74 -22.03
C ASN A 20 16.64 3.26 -21.91
N ARG A 21 15.56 4.01 -22.14
CA ARG A 21 15.48 5.45 -21.84
C ARG A 21 14.89 5.67 -20.46
N GLU A 22 15.63 6.36 -19.60
CA GLU A 22 15.10 6.84 -18.32
C GLU A 22 13.94 7.81 -18.57
N LEU A 23 12.79 7.50 -17.97
CA LEU A 23 11.58 8.33 -18.02
C LEU A 23 11.39 9.12 -16.74
N PHE A 24 11.78 8.51 -15.61
CA PHE A 24 11.58 9.08 -14.29
C PHE A 24 12.63 8.54 -13.32
N LYS A 25 13.12 9.42 -12.45
CA LYS A 25 14.00 9.05 -11.34
C LYS A 25 13.65 9.89 -10.12
N THR A 26 13.56 9.24 -8.97
CA THR A 26 13.35 9.92 -7.69
C THR A 26 14.05 9.17 -6.55
N SER A 27 14.33 9.90 -5.48
CA SER A 27 14.76 9.34 -4.21
C SER A 27 13.89 9.94 -3.11
N VAL A 28 13.22 9.10 -2.34
CA VAL A 28 12.36 9.54 -1.23
C VAL A 28 12.77 8.87 0.08
N PRO A 29 12.72 9.58 1.22
CA PRO A 29 12.89 8.94 2.51
C PRO A 29 11.71 8.02 2.79
N ILE A 30 12.00 6.86 3.38
CA ILE A 30 11.01 5.93 3.91
C ILE A 30 11.39 5.55 5.35
N GLU A 31 10.38 5.36 6.19
CA GLU A 31 10.55 4.86 7.56
C GLU A 31 9.99 3.46 7.65
N GLY A 32 10.86 2.46 7.55
CA GLY A 32 10.48 1.06 7.40
C GLY A 32 11.23 0.35 6.27
N GLN A 33 10.66 -0.75 5.80
CA GLN A 33 11.21 -1.56 4.72
C GLN A 33 10.21 -1.67 3.58
N VAL A 34 10.69 -1.67 2.35
CA VAL A 34 9.84 -1.99 1.21
C VAL A 34 9.43 -3.45 1.33
N SER A 35 8.12 -3.71 1.42
CA SER A 35 7.56 -5.06 1.51
C SER A 35 7.26 -5.63 0.12
N ASP A 36 6.77 -4.79 -0.80
CA ASP A 36 6.50 -5.18 -2.18
C ASP A 36 6.44 -3.95 -3.12
N ALA A 37 6.54 -4.19 -4.43
CA ALA A 37 6.36 -3.18 -5.47
C ALA A 37 5.65 -3.75 -6.70
N ILE A 38 4.54 -3.14 -7.09
CA ILE A 38 3.67 -3.60 -8.17
C ILE A 38 3.55 -2.49 -9.23
N ALA A 39 3.88 -2.82 -10.48
CA ALA A 39 3.51 -2.02 -11.63
C ALA A 39 2.22 -2.60 -12.24
N THR A 40 1.20 -1.76 -12.44
CA THR A 40 -0.13 -2.18 -12.87
C THR A 40 -0.80 -1.12 -13.76
N ASN A 41 -2.04 -1.39 -14.16
CA ASN A 41 -2.96 -0.44 -14.76
C ASN A 41 -4.33 -0.65 -14.10
N LEU A 42 -4.47 -0.13 -12.88
CA LEU A 42 -5.55 -0.45 -11.96
C LEU A 42 -6.93 -0.05 -12.50
N ASN A 43 -6.99 1.07 -13.22
CA ASN A 43 -8.22 1.65 -13.75
C ASN A 43 -8.42 1.37 -15.25
N ASP A 44 -7.58 0.51 -15.85
CA ASP A 44 -7.56 0.16 -17.28
C ASP A 44 -7.53 1.39 -18.22
N ASP A 45 -6.79 2.42 -17.84
CA ASP A 45 -6.57 3.59 -18.70
C ASP A 45 -5.22 3.49 -19.46
N LYS A 46 -4.73 4.61 -20.00
CA LYS A 46 -3.47 4.62 -20.80
C LYS A 46 -2.22 4.93 -19.96
N TYR A 47 -2.38 5.13 -18.65
CA TYR A 47 -1.39 5.65 -17.72
C TYR A 47 -1.16 4.64 -16.59
N PRO A 48 -0.09 3.84 -16.64
CA PRO A 48 0.14 2.81 -15.64
C PRO A 48 0.50 3.40 -14.27
N GLU A 49 0.19 2.65 -13.21
CA GLU A 49 0.60 2.96 -11.85
C GLU A 49 1.77 2.10 -11.37
N LEU A 50 2.58 2.69 -10.50
CA LEU A 50 3.54 1.99 -9.65
C LEU A 50 3.12 2.17 -8.19
N PHE A 51 2.91 1.06 -7.50
CA PHE A 51 2.69 1.02 -6.06
C PHE A 51 3.89 0.40 -5.37
N VAL A 52 4.57 1.15 -4.52
CA VAL A 52 5.62 0.62 -3.63
C VAL A 52 5.10 0.64 -2.20
N PHE A 53 4.97 -0.54 -1.62
CA PHE A 53 4.46 -0.72 -0.28
C PHE A 53 5.61 -0.73 0.73
N VAL A 54 5.43 0.00 1.82
CA VAL A 54 6.42 0.11 2.90
C VAL A 54 5.77 -0.37 4.19
N ALA A 55 6.36 -1.41 4.79
CA ALA A 55 6.03 -1.84 6.14
C ALA A 55 6.80 -0.99 7.16
N GLY A 56 6.08 -0.29 8.03
CA GLY A 56 6.67 0.57 9.05
C GLY A 56 7.60 -0.18 10.02
N ALA A 57 8.60 0.51 10.57
CA ALA A 57 9.61 -0.12 11.44
C ALA A 57 9.12 -0.44 12.88
N GLY A 58 7.92 0.01 13.26
CA GLY A 58 7.32 -0.26 14.58
C GLY A 58 6.69 -1.65 14.69
N SER A 59 6.31 -2.05 15.90
CA SER A 59 5.72 -3.38 16.17
C SER A 59 4.43 -3.66 15.40
N GLY A 60 3.65 -2.61 15.10
CA GLY A 60 2.45 -2.73 14.28
C GLY A 60 2.72 -2.75 12.78
N SER A 61 3.96 -2.54 12.31
CA SER A 61 4.31 -2.57 10.87
C SER A 61 3.32 -1.89 9.92
N TYR A 62 2.80 -0.72 10.33
CA TYR A 62 1.79 0.04 9.58
C TYR A 62 2.20 0.23 8.13
N GLY A 63 1.32 -0.14 7.22
CA GLY A 63 1.52 -0.07 5.78
C GLY A 63 1.42 1.35 5.27
N ARG A 64 2.32 1.67 4.33
CA ARG A 64 2.34 2.95 3.62
C ARG A 64 2.51 2.70 2.13
N LEU A 65 2.00 3.65 1.34
CA LEU A 65 2.14 3.65 -0.11
C LEU A 65 3.06 4.79 -0.54
N VAL A 66 4.11 4.45 -1.29
CA VAL A 66 4.79 5.37 -2.19
C VAL A 66 4.29 5.05 -3.60
N GLY A 67 3.29 5.80 -4.06
CA GLY A 67 2.57 5.53 -5.29
C GLY A 67 2.77 6.60 -6.36
N TYR A 68 2.77 6.18 -7.62
CA TYR A 68 2.84 7.07 -8.78
C TYR A 68 1.91 6.57 -9.90
N GLU A 69 1.21 7.48 -10.58
CA GLU A 69 0.65 7.23 -11.91
C GLU A 69 1.50 7.95 -12.95
N PHE A 70 1.85 7.26 -14.03
CA PHE A 70 2.72 7.78 -15.09
C PHE A 70 1.92 8.23 -16.30
N MET A 71 1.97 9.53 -16.59
CA MET A 71 1.27 10.14 -17.72
C MET A 71 2.20 10.31 -18.93
N ASN A 72 1.64 10.71 -20.07
CA ASN A 72 2.44 11.04 -21.27
C ASN A 72 3.54 12.07 -20.97
N GLN A 73 3.26 13.01 -20.08
CA GLN A 73 4.19 14.02 -19.60
C GLN A 73 4.16 14.06 -18.08
N GLY A 74 5.17 13.46 -17.46
CA GLY A 74 5.35 13.48 -16.01
C GLY A 74 4.61 12.37 -15.28
N HIS A 75 4.36 12.61 -14.00
CA HIS A 75 3.77 11.66 -13.08
C HIS A 75 2.97 12.43 -12.02
N ARG A 76 2.04 11.74 -11.36
CA ARG A 76 1.37 12.27 -10.17
C ARG A 76 1.52 11.29 -9.00
N PRO A 77 1.71 11.79 -7.76
CA PRO A 77 1.75 10.93 -6.60
C PRO A 77 0.36 10.33 -6.32
N LEU A 78 0.35 9.07 -5.88
CA LEU A 78 -0.83 8.38 -5.38
C LEU A 78 -0.64 8.05 -3.90
N THR A 79 -1.66 8.33 -3.10
CA THR A 79 -1.68 8.07 -1.66
C THR A 79 -2.87 7.20 -1.31
N LEU A 80 -2.74 6.39 -0.25
CA LEU A 80 -3.89 5.71 0.33
C LEU A 80 -4.83 6.74 0.97
N PRO A 81 -6.15 6.63 0.76
CA PRO A 81 -7.13 7.32 1.60
C PRO A 81 -6.91 7.02 3.09
N GLU A 82 -7.26 7.99 3.93
CA GLU A 82 -7.26 7.76 5.38
C GLU A 82 -8.20 6.60 5.73
N LEU A 83 -7.66 5.61 6.45
CA LEU A 83 -8.46 4.51 6.98
C LEU A 83 -9.22 5.03 8.20
N SER A 84 -10.54 5.16 8.07
CA SER A 84 -11.40 5.77 9.09
C SER A 84 -12.73 5.03 9.26
N GLY A 85 -13.48 5.42 10.29
CA GLY A 85 -14.82 4.88 10.56
C GLY A 85 -14.82 3.37 10.85
N PRO A 86 -15.89 2.64 10.46
CA PRO A 86 -16.00 1.20 10.71
C PRO A 86 -14.84 0.39 10.13
N ALA A 87 -14.30 0.80 8.97
CA ALA A 87 -13.17 0.11 8.34
C ALA A 87 -11.90 0.15 9.21
N ALA A 88 -11.72 1.19 10.02
CA ALA A 88 -10.58 1.34 10.94
C ALA A 88 -10.77 0.65 12.30
N SER A 89 -11.95 0.08 12.58
CA SER A 89 -12.22 -0.51 13.90
C SER A 89 -11.33 -1.72 14.17
N GLY A 90 -10.58 -1.70 15.28
CA GLY A 90 -9.63 -2.76 15.64
C GLY A 90 -8.37 -2.80 14.76
N TYR A 91 -8.10 -1.76 13.97
CA TYR A 91 -6.90 -1.66 13.14
C TYR A 91 -5.66 -1.33 13.99
N MET A 92 -4.61 -2.16 13.88
CA MET A 92 -3.31 -1.91 14.56
C MET A 92 -2.10 -2.12 13.65
N GLY A 93 -2.30 -2.04 12.32
CA GLY A 93 -1.26 -2.27 11.32
C GLY A 93 -1.21 -3.72 10.84
N HIS A 94 -0.01 -4.22 10.53
CA HIS A 94 0.24 -5.49 9.88
C HIS A 94 -0.44 -5.59 8.51
N ASP A 95 -0.33 -4.50 7.75
CA ASP A 95 -0.94 -4.38 6.44
C ASP A 95 -0.22 -5.25 5.41
N GLU A 96 -1.00 -6.03 4.68
CA GLU A 96 -0.61 -6.71 3.47
C GLU A 96 -1.35 -6.10 2.28
N PHE A 97 -0.65 -5.83 1.20
CA PHE A 97 -1.22 -5.26 -0.01
C PHE A 97 -1.15 -6.23 -1.17
N ARG A 98 -2.19 -6.25 -2.01
CA ARG A 98 -2.20 -6.97 -3.28
C ARG A 98 -3.07 -6.25 -4.31
N VAL A 99 -2.80 -6.45 -5.59
CA VAL A 99 -3.69 -6.01 -6.67
C VAL A 99 -4.46 -7.22 -7.17
N GLU A 100 -5.79 -7.10 -7.26
CA GLU A 100 -6.69 -8.14 -7.77
C GLU A 100 -7.72 -7.48 -8.69
N GLY A 101 -7.68 -7.84 -9.98
CA GLY A 101 -8.47 -7.15 -11.00
C GLY A 101 -8.16 -5.64 -11.01
N SER A 102 -9.20 -4.81 -10.93
CA SER A 102 -9.13 -3.35 -10.86
C SER A 102 -9.11 -2.79 -9.43
N GLN A 103 -8.71 -3.61 -8.44
CA GLN A 103 -8.70 -3.23 -7.04
C GLN A 103 -7.33 -3.38 -6.39
N LEU A 104 -6.94 -2.36 -5.63
CA LEU A 104 -5.86 -2.47 -4.66
C LEU A 104 -6.51 -2.91 -3.33
N LEU A 105 -6.06 -4.02 -2.79
CA LEU A 105 -6.58 -4.59 -1.56
C LEU A 105 -5.56 -4.43 -0.44
N ARG A 106 -6.01 -3.96 0.72
CA ARG A 106 -5.24 -3.87 1.97
C ARG A 106 -5.87 -4.78 3.00
N SER A 107 -5.15 -5.82 3.41
CA SER A 107 -5.60 -6.78 4.41
C SER A 107 -4.83 -6.59 5.71
N PHE A 108 -5.49 -6.70 6.85
CA PHE A 108 -4.85 -6.62 8.18
C PHE A 108 -5.65 -7.40 9.23
N PRO A 109 -4.99 -7.89 10.30
CA PRO A 109 -5.68 -8.46 11.44
C PRO A 109 -6.53 -7.44 12.19
N VAL A 110 -7.71 -7.88 12.64
CA VAL A 110 -8.61 -7.08 13.49
C VAL A 110 -8.39 -7.46 14.95
N TYR A 111 -8.14 -6.45 15.78
CA TYR A 111 -7.95 -6.59 17.22
C TYR A 111 -9.24 -6.25 17.98
N ARG A 112 -9.58 -7.11 18.93
CA ARG A 112 -10.63 -6.86 19.94
C ARG A 112 -10.05 -6.08 21.14
N PRO A 113 -10.89 -5.45 21.98
CA PRO A 113 -10.43 -4.58 23.07
C PRO A 113 -9.38 -5.21 24.02
N ASP A 114 -9.44 -6.52 24.23
CA ASP A 114 -8.55 -7.23 25.16
C ASP A 114 -7.46 -8.06 24.46
N ASP A 115 -7.33 -7.94 23.12
CA ASP A 115 -6.30 -8.68 22.40
C ASP A 115 -4.91 -8.09 22.67
N PRO A 116 -3.89 -8.92 22.98
CA PRO A 116 -2.52 -8.45 22.98
C PRO A 116 -2.06 -8.17 21.53
N ASN A 117 -1.11 -7.26 21.35
CA ASN A 117 -0.58 -6.91 20.02
C ASN A 117 -0.07 -8.12 19.21
N SER A 118 0.37 -9.18 19.90
CA SER A 118 0.88 -10.41 19.29
C SER A 118 -0.20 -11.42 18.88
N THR A 119 -1.44 -11.30 19.37
CA THR A 119 -2.48 -12.33 19.20
C THR A 119 -3.85 -11.70 18.90
N PRO A 120 -4.05 -11.15 17.68
CA PRO A 120 -5.36 -10.67 17.26
C PRO A 120 -6.36 -11.83 17.13
N SER A 121 -7.60 -11.61 17.58
CA SER A 121 -8.67 -12.60 17.59
C SER A 121 -9.90 -12.21 16.76
N GLY A 122 -9.89 -11.01 16.16
CA GLY A 122 -11.00 -10.47 15.36
C GLY A 122 -11.08 -10.96 13.91
N GLY A 123 -10.11 -11.77 13.45
CA GLY A 123 -10.01 -12.22 12.06
C GLY A 123 -9.22 -11.25 11.18
N ILE A 124 -9.46 -11.30 9.88
CA ILE A 124 -8.77 -10.45 8.88
C ILE A 124 -9.79 -9.52 8.24
N ARG A 125 -9.51 -8.22 8.24
CA ARG A 125 -10.25 -7.25 7.43
C ARG A 125 -9.51 -6.99 6.13
N THR A 126 -10.23 -6.96 5.03
CA THR A 126 -9.74 -6.49 3.72
C THR A 126 -10.49 -5.23 3.32
N VAL A 127 -9.75 -4.14 3.13
CA VAL A 127 -10.25 -2.88 2.54
C VAL A 127 -9.90 -2.86 1.06
N ALA A 128 -10.90 -2.60 0.23
CA ALA A 128 -10.73 -2.48 -1.21
C ALA A 128 -10.66 -1.00 -1.62
N TYR A 129 -9.69 -0.69 -2.47
CA TYR A 129 -9.52 0.62 -3.08
C TYR A 129 -9.66 0.51 -4.60
N THR A 130 -10.32 1.50 -5.18
CA THR A 130 -10.46 1.67 -6.64
C THR A 130 -9.92 3.02 -7.05
N MET A 131 -9.73 3.22 -8.35
CA MET A 131 -9.28 4.49 -8.90
C MET A 131 -10.08 4.82 -10.15
N GLU A 132 -10.61 6.03 -10.22
CA GLU A 132 -11.20 6.57 -11.44
C GLU A 132 -10.12 7.29 -12.27
N PRO A 133 -10.19 7.29 -13.61
CA PRO A 133 -9.23 7.99 -14.46
C PRO A 133 -9.04 9.45 -14.07
N GLY A 134 -7.79 9.86 -13.86
CA GLY A 134 -7.48 11.23 -13.45
C GLY A 134 -7.82 11.55 -11.98
N MET A 135 -8.23 10.57 -11.16
CA MET A 135 -8.44 10.73 -9.71
C MET A 135 -7.45 9.89 -8.88
N GLY A 136 -7.40 10.11 -7.57
CA GLY A 136 -6.63 9.27 -6.65
C GLY A 136 -7.40 8.00 -6.25
N LEU A 137 -6.73 7.14 -5.47
CA LEU A 137 -7.39 5.98 -4.86
C LEU A 137 -8.55 6.42 -3.97
N THR A 138 -9.64 5.66 -3.99
CA THR A 138 -10.82 5.85 -3.13
C THR A 138 -11.20 4.54 -2.46
N VAL A 139 -11.81 4.59 -1.27
CA VAL A 139 -12.31 3.39 -0.58
C VAL A 139 -13.57 2.91 -1.28
N ALA A 140 -13.53 1.69 -1.82
CA ALA A 140 -14.68 1.04 -2.45
C ALA A 140 -15.53 0.26 -1.43
N GLY A 141 -14.91 -0.25 -0.37
CA GLY A 141 -15.58 -0.99 0.70
C GLY A 141 -14.60 -1.80 1.54
N PHE A 142 -15.12 -2.56 2.51
CA PHE A 142 -14.33 -3.53 3.26
C PHE A 142 -15.14 -4.78 3.57
N SER A 143 -14.44 -5.87 3.87
CA SER A 143 -15.02 -7.15 4.28
C SER A 143 -14.17 -7.79 5.37
N ASP A 144 -14.81 -8.57 6.24
CA ASP A 144 -14.16 -9.28 7.34
C ASP A 144 -14.25 -10.79 7.09
N ALA A 145 -13.11 -11.47 7.14
CA ALA A 145 -13.00 -12.91 7.20
C ALA A 145 -12.79 -13.34 8.65
N PRO A 146 -13.47 -14.40 9.13
CA PRO A 146 -13.30 -14.88 10.49
C PRO A 146 -11.85 -15.32 10.73
N ALA A 147 -11.40 -15.26 11.99
CA ALA A 147 -10.14 -15.87 12.38
C ALA A 147 -10.16 -17.35 12.00
N GLN A 148 -9.18 -17.79 11.22
CA GLN A 148 -9.03 -19.21 10.94
C GLN A 148 -8.75 -19.90 12.27
N THR A 149 -9.63 -20.82 12.67
CA THR A 149 -9.39 -21.65 13.84
C THR A 149 -8.34 -22.70 13.43
N PRO A 150 -7.29 -22.93 14.23
CA PRO A 150 -6.31 -23.98 13.94
C PRO A 150 -6.96 -25.37 13.86
#